data_AF-A0A2A2W2J6-F1
#
_entry.id   AF-A0A2A2W2J6-F1
#
_cell.length_a   1.000
_cell.length_b   1.000
_cell.length_c   1.000
_cell.angle_alpha   90.00
_cell.angle_beta   90.00
_cell.angle_gamma   90.00
#
_symmetry.space_group_name_H-M   'P 1'
#
loop_
_entity.id
_entity.type
_entity.pdbx_description
1 polymer ?
#
loop_
_entity_poly.entity_id
_entity_poly.type
_entity_poly.pdbx_seq_one_letter_code
_entity_poly.pdbx_strand_id
1 'polypeptide(L)'
;MLVVMLLILTTTGMAAVHARQLAASLRIEQARSRSEARSRGPTTVLAIACQRIESGNPTDSSVSFQYSHHDGFQTVLYRITYQAVGSDKWTVTAEPDPVAGTLPPLPTSF
;
A
#
# COMPACT_ATOMS: atom_id res chain seq x y z
N MET A 1 -7.88 9.17 -54.72
CA MET A 1 -8.65 9.40 -53.46
C MET A 1 -8.80 8.12 -52.64
N LEU A 2 -9.27 7.01 -53.22
CA LEU A 2 -9.51 5.74 -52.53
C LEU A 2 -8.26 5.13 -51.86
N VAL A 3 -7.12 5.14 -52.55
CA VAL A 3 -5.82 4.66 -52.01
C VAL A 3 -5.36 5.48 -50.80
N VAL A 4 -5.58 6.79 -50.82
CA VAL A 4 -5.20 7.69 -49.72
C VAL A 4 -6.08 7.43 -48.49
N MET A 5 -7.39 7.25 -48.67
CA MET A 5 -8.27 6.87 -47.57
C MET A 5 -7.88 5.52 -46.95
N LEU A 6 -7.50 4.54 -47.77
CA LEU A 6 -7.12 3.22 -47.29
C LEU A 6 -5.80 3.25 -46.50
N LEU A 7 -4.85 4.10 -46.91
CA LEU A 7 -3.63 4.37 -46.16
C LEU A 7 -3.91 5.03 -44.80
N ILE A 8 -4.79 6.05 -44.77
CA ILE A 8 -5.16 6.74 -43.53
C ILE A 8 -5.88 5.78 -42.57
N LEU A 9 -6.78 4.94 -43.08
CA LEU A 9 -7.52 3.96 -42.27
C LEU A 9 -6.60 2.91 -41.63
N THR A 10 -5.63 2.39 -42.40
CA THR A 10 -4.70 1.36 -41.92
C THR A 10 -3.71 1.93 -40.90
N THR A 11 -3.15 3.11 -41.16
CA THR A 11 -2.23 3.80 -40.23
C THR A 11 -2.91 4.19 -38.93
N THR A 12 -4.12 4.76 -38.98
CA THR A 12 -4.91 5.07 -37.77
C THR A 12 -5.34 3.80 -37.03
N GLY A 13 -5.71 2.74 -37.74
CA GLY A 13 -6.00 1.42 -37.17
C GLY A 13 -4.82 0.84 -36.40
N MET A 14 -3.62 0.83 -37.00
CA MET A 14 -2.39 0.38 -36.32
C MET A 14 -2.06 1.23 -35.10
N ALA A 15 -2.15 2.56 -35.21
CA ALA A 15 -1.90 3.47 -34.09
C ALA A 15 -2.86 3.21 -32.91
N ALA A 16 -4.14 2.97 -33.20
CA ALA A 16 -5.13 2.66 -32.18
C ALA A 16 -4.84 1.32 -31.46
N VAL A 17 -4.39 0.30 -32.19
CA VAL A 17 -4.00 -0.99 -31.61
C VAL A 17 -2.77 -0.84 -30.71
N HIS A 18 -1.73 -0.15 -31.18
CA HIS A 18 -0.54 0.10 -30.38
C HIS A 18 -0.84 0.93 -29.12
N ALA A 19 -1.68 1.96 -29.23
CA ALA A 19 -2.11 2.74 -28.07
C ALA A 19 -2.85 1.88 -27.02
N ARG A 20 -3.71 0.95 -27.46
CA ARG A 20 -4.39 0.01 -26.56
C ARG A 20 -3.42 -0.96 -25.88
N GLN A 21 -2.42 -1.46 -26.61
CA GLN A 21 -1.39 -2.34 -26.06
C GLN A 21 -0.54 -1.63 -25.00
N LEU A 22 -0.09 -0.39 -25.28
CA LEU A 22 0.65 0.43 -24.32
C LEU A 22 -0.17 0.78 -23.08
N ALA A 23 -1.46 1.08 -23.25
CA ALA A 23 -2.35 1.33 -22.12
C ALA A 23 -2.55 0.07 -21.26
N ALA A 24 -2.63 -1.11 -21.89
CA ALA A 24 -2.73 -2.38 -21.17
C ALA A 24 -1.44 -2.69 -20.39
N SER A 25 -0.26 -2.53 -21.00
CA SER A 25 1.02 -2.76 -20.33
C SER A 25 1.23 -1.78 -19.17
N LEU A 26 0.88 -0.50 -19.34
CA LEU A 26 0.94 0.50 -18.27
C LEU A 26 0.07 0.11 -17.07
N ARG A 27 -1.16 -0.37 -17.30
CA ARG A 27 -2.04 -0.82 -16.20
C ARG A 27 -1.46 -2.02 -15.46
N ILE A 28 -0.84 -2.95 -16.17
CA ILE A 28 -0.18 -4.11 -15.57
C ILE A 28 0.98 -3.65 -14.68
N GLU A 29 1.85 -2.78 -15.20
CA GLU A 29 2.99 -2.26 -14.42
C GLU A 29 2.53 -1.41 -13.22
N GLN A 30 1.47 -0.62 -13.36
CA GLN A 30 0.88 0.11 -12.24
C GLN A 30 0.32 -0.84 -11.17
N ALA A 31 -0.36 -1.92 -11.57
CA ALA A 31 -0.87 -2.92 -10.64
C ALA A 31 0.29 -3.64 -9.92
N ARG A 32 1.34 -4.00 -10.65
CA ARG A 32 2.57 -4.60 -10.12
C ARG A 32 3.24 -3.68 -9.10
N SER A 33 3.50 -2.43 -9.47
CA SER A 33 4.11 -1.42 -8.60
C SER A 33 3.29 -1.21 -7.32
N ARG A 34 1.95 -1.13 -7.42
CA ARG A 34 1.07 -1.02 -6.25
C ARG A 34 1.13 -2.26 -5.35
N SER A 35 1.21 -3.46 -5.94
CA SER A 35 1.35 -4.70 -5.19
C SER A 35 2.68 -4.74 -4.44
N GLU A 36 3.78 -4.40 -5.11
CA GLU A 36 5.11 -4.36 -4.49
C GLU A 36 5.17 -3.31 -3.37
N ALA A 37 4.60 -2.12 -3.57
CA ALA A 37 4.50 -1.10 -2.53
C ALA A 37 3.70 -1.59 -1.30
N ARG A 38 2.60 -2.33 -1.52
CA ARG A 38 1.83 -2.93 -0.43
C ARG A 38 2.63 -4.00 0.33
N SER A 39 3.37 -4.84 -0.41
CA SER A 39 4.23 -5.88 0.16
C SER A 39 5.44 -5.34 0.91
N ARG A 40 5.97 -4.17 0.55
CA ARG A 40 7.14 -3.55 1.21
C ARG A 40 6.80 -2.57 2.33
N GLY A 41 5.56 -2.07 2.38
CA GLY A 41 5.15 -1.04 3.34
C GLY A 41 4.11 -1.54 4.34
N PRO A 42 2.80 -1.39 4.07
CA PRO A 42 1.74 -1.69 5.04
C PRO A 42 1.79 -3.11 5.61
N THR A 43 2.12 -4.11 4.79
CA THR A 43 2.14 -5.51 5.25
C THR A 43 3.33 -5.83 6.16
N THR A 44 4.51 -5.26 5.89
CA THR A 44 5.67 -5.41 6.79
C THR A 44 5.44 -4.68 8.10
N VAL A 45 4.85 -3.48 8.06
CA VAL A 45 4.51 -2.72 9.26
C VAL A 45 3.45 -3.46 10.08
N LEU A 46 2.44 -4.04 9.42
CA LEU A 46 1.45 -4.88 10.08
C LEU A 46 2.09 -6.10 10.74
N ALA A 47 3.01 -6.79 10.06
CA ALA A 47 3.72 -7.94 10.64
C ALA A 47 4.52 -7.55 11.89
N ILE A 48 5.20 -6.40 11.85
CA ILE A 48 5.91 -5.84 13.02
C ILE A 48 4.92 -5.56 14.15
N ALA A 49 3.78 -4.93 13.85
CA ALA A 49 2.75 -4.64 14.84
C ALA A 49 2.19 -5.92 15.49
N CYS A 50 1.87 -6.94 14.69
CA CYS A 50 1.47 -8.25 15.20
C CYS A 50 2.55 -8.88 16.08
N GLN A 51 3.83 -8.80 15.67
CA GLN A 51 4.93 -9.30 16.51
C GLN A 51 5.02 -8.58 17.86
N ARG A 52 4.70 -7.28 17.93
CA ARG A 52 4.70 -6.55 19.21
C ARG A 52 3.60 -7.06 20.13
N ILE A 53 2.41 -7.33 19.61
CA ILE A 53 1.30 -7.81 20.44
C ILE A 53 1.55 -9.21 21.03
N GLU A 54 2.38 -10.02 20.38
CA GLU A 54 2.81 -11.32 20.93
C GLU A 54 3.63 -11.17 22.21
N SER A 55 4.27 -10.02 22.43
CA SER A 55 5.03 -9.76 23.67
C SER A 55 4.15 -9.36 24.87
N GLY A 56 2.94 -8.89 24.62
CA GLY A 56 2.05 -8.37 25.64
C GLY A 56 0.84 -7.64 25.06
N ASN A 57 -0.18 -7.43 25.89
CA ASN A 57 -1.39 -6.73 25.49
C ASN A 57 -1.27 -5.22 25.78
N PRO A 58 -1.75 -4.34 24.88
CA PRO A 58 -1.87 -2.92 25.16
C PRO A 58 -2.76 -2.65 26.38
N THR A 59 -2.48 -1.58 27.12
CA THR A 59 -3.21 -1.21 28.34
C THR A 59 -4.66 -0.80 28.10
N ASP A 60 -4.92 -0.17 26.95
CA ASP A 60 -6.24 0.36 26.59
C ASP A 60 -6.92 -0.51 25.52
N SER A 61 -8.25 -0.60 25.58
CA SER A 61 -9.06 -1.37 24.62
C SER A 61 -8.97 -0.87 23.17
N SER A 62 -8.52 0.37 22.97
CA SER A 62 -8.18 0.92 21.66
C SER A 62 -7.03 1.91 21.82
N VAL A 63 -5.92 1.65 21.13
CA VAL A 63 -4.74 2.53 21.18
C VAL A 63 -4.11 2.63 19.79
N SER A 64 -3.63 3.83 19.47
CA SER A 64 -2.93 4.09 18.21
C SER A 64 -1.50 4.55 18.49
N PHE A 65 -0.57 4.00 17.72
CA PHE A 65 0.85 4.34 17.75
C PHE A 65 1.33 4.80 16.38
N GLN A 66 2.42 5.56 16.37
CA GLN A 66 3.15 5.85 15.14
C GLN A 66 4.29 4.86 14.92
N TYR A 67 4.53 4.55 13.65
CA TYR A 67 5.70 3.78 13.23
C TYR A 67 6.25 4.33 11.91
N SER A 68 7.54 4.62 11.89
CA SER A 68 8.24 5.07 10.70
C SER A 68 8.90 3.88 10.02
N HIS A 69 8.53 3.62 8.77
CA HIS A 69 9.06 2.50 8.00
C HIS A 69 9.68 2.98 6.70
N HIS A 70 10.89 2.53 6.43
CA HIS A 70 11.59 2.80 5.18
C HIS A 70 11.35 1.64 4.20
N ASP A 71 10.62 1.90 3.12
CA ASP A 71 10.23 0.88 2.12
C ASP A 71 11.34 0.53 1.10
N GLY A 72 12.53 1.11 1.31
CA GLY A 72 13.69 1.00 0.42
C GLY A 72 13.92 2.23 -0.45
N PHE A 73 12.88 3.05 -0.66
CA PHE A 73 12.96 4.27 -1.46
C PHE A 73 12.64 5.53 -0.66
N GLN A 74 11.68 5.42 0.25
CA GLN A 74 11.19 6.53 1.05
C GLN A 74 10.81 6.06 2.46
N THR A 75 10.93 6.98 3.41
CA THR A 75 10.39 6.80 4.75
C THR A 75 8.93 7.21 4.75
N VAL A 76 8.04 6.28 5.08
CA VAL A 76 6.60 6.52 5.19
C VAL A 76 6.19 6.35 6.65
N LEU A 77 5.39 7.28 7.15
CA LEU A 77 4.84 7.23 8.48
C LEU A 77 3.52 6.45 8.49
N TYR A 78 3.38 5.54 9.44
CA TYR A 78 2.22 4.68 9.61
C TYR A 78 1.54 4.94 10.95
N ARG A 79 0.21 4.91 10.93
CA ARG A 79 -0.62 4.75 12.12
C ARG A 79 -0.90 3.27 12.30
N ILE A 80 -0.51 2.75 13.46
CA ILE A 80 -0.84 1.39 13.88
C ILE A 80 -1.92 1.50 14.95
N THR A 81 -3.07 0.86 14.74
CA THR A 81 -4.15 0.85 15.73
C THR A 81 -4.39 -0.56 16.21
N TYR A 82 -4.39 -0.74 17.52
CA TYR A 82 -4.78 -1.97 18.19
C TYR A 82 -6.18 -1.76 18.77
N GLN A 83 -7.11 -2.64 18.43
CA GLN A 83 -8.48 -2.60 18.93
C GLN A 83 -8.86 -3.96 19.50
N ALA A 84 -9.25 -4.00 20.78
CA ALA A 84 -9.71 -5.20 21.45
C ALA A 84 -11.07 -5.63 20.89
N VAL A 85 -11.17 -6.89 20.47
CA VAL A 85 -12.42 -7.52 20.01
C VAL A 85 -12.95 -8.50 21.06
N GLY A 86 -12.08 -8.97 21.96
CA GLY A 86 -12.43 -9.82 23.10
C GLY A 86 -11.34 -9.76 24.16
N SER A 87 -11.41 -10.64 25.16
CA SER A 87 -10.47 -10.66 26.28
C SER A 87 -9.02 -10.94 25.89
N ASP A 88 -8.80 -11.61 24.75
CA ASP A 88 -7.47 -12.02 24.28
C ASP A 88 -7.37 -11.98 22.74
N LYS A 89 -8.17 -11.11 22.11
CA LYS A 89 -8.20 -10.96 20.66
C LYS A 89 -8.17 -9.49 20.30
N TRP A 90 -7.25 -9.16 19.41
CA TRP A 90 -7.02 -7.81 18.95
C TRP A 90 -7.06 -7.74 17.43
N THR A 91 -7.73 -6.71 16.92
CA THR A 91 -7.61 -6.29 15.54
C THR A 91 -6.46 -5.30 15.46
N VAL A 92 -5.50 -5.58 14.58
CA VAL A 92 -4.36 -4.70 14.31
C VAL A 92 -4.54 -4.12 12.91
N THR A 93 -4.50 -2.81 12.79
CA THR A 93 -4.48 -2.12 11.50
C THR A 93 -3.22 -1.30 11.37
N ALA A 94 -2.64 -1.26 10.17
CA ALA A 94 -1.47 -0.46 9.85
C ALA A 94 -1.73 0.28 8.54
N GLU A 95 -1.89 1.60 8.64
CA GLU A 95 -2.22 2.44 7.49
C GLU A 95 -1.21 3.60 7.39
N PRO A 96 -0.77 3.96 6.17
CA PRO A 96 0.03 5.16 5.97
C PRO A 96 -0.75 6.40 6.41
N ASP A 97 -0.19 7.17 7.34
CA ASP A 97 -0.80 8.39 7.82
C ASP A 97 0.28 9.45 8.13
N PRO A 98 0.36 10.53 7.34
CA PRO A 98 1.35 11.58 7.53
C PRO A 98 1.13 12.39 8.82
N VAL A 99 -0.06 12.33 9.42
CA VAL A 99 -0.42 13.04 10.65
C VAL A 99 -0.23 12.18 11.90
N ALA A 100 0.17 10.92 11.75
CA ALA A 100 0.50 10.03 12.87
C ALA A 100 1.66 10.55 13.75
N GLY A 101 2.39 11.59 13.29
CA GLY A 101 3.52 12.21 13.99
C GLY A 101 3.25 12.63 15.44
N THR A 102 1.98 12.85 15.78
CA THR A 102 1.53 13.28 17.11
C THR A 102 1.21 12.12 18.05
N LEU A 103 1.18 10.88 17.56
CA LEU A 103 0.93 9.68 18.36
C LEU A 103 2.19 9.23 19.10
N PRO A 104 2.03 8.48 20.21
CA PRO A 104 3.16 7.83 20.85
C PRO A 104 3.85 6.86 19.87
N PRO A 105 5.19 6.75 19.91
CA PRO A 105 5.92 5.78 19.09
C PRO A 105 5.54 4.35 19.49
N LEU A 106 5.46 3.45 18.50
CA LEU A 106 5.23 2.03 18.74
C LEU A 106 6.35 1.48 19.64
N PRO A 107 6.02 0.89 20.80
CA PRO A 107 7.04 0.35 21.69
C PRO A 107 7.66 -0.94 21.11
N THR A 108 8.84 -1.29 21.60
CA THR A 108 9.52 -2.54 21.20
C THR A 108 8.86 -3.78 21.81
N SER A 109 8.08 -3.62 22.86
CA SER A 109 7.26 -4.65 23.51
C SER A 109 6.15 -3.98 24.32
N PHE A 110 5.06 -4.70 24.57
CA PHE A 110 3.96 -4.25 25.43
C PHE A 110 4.12 -4.74 26.87
#